data_AF-A0AAP6JED7-F1
#
_entry.id   AF-A0AAP6JED7-F1
#
_cell.length_a   1.000
_cell.length_b   1.000
_cell.length_c   1.000
_cell.angle_alpha   90.00
_cell.angle_beta   90.00
_cell.angle_gamma   90.00
#
_symmetry.space_group_name_H-M   'P 1'
#
loop_
_entity.id
_entity.type
_entity.pdbx_description
1 polymer ?
#
loop_
_entity_poly.entity_id
_entity_poly.type
_entity_poly.pdbx_seq_one_letter_code
_entity_poly.pdbx_strand_id
1 'polypeptide(L)'
;MGFRHPVQVLHGVSAYCLMLVLSLGLLWLAQWFGGLPAAFARVGAMQVACLLTIALVVGTGRLAIAPTLGLARCSWSSLVAALLLGGGLMVLVAATLARLYYLGEAEDHARAVDEVLGEARVQLGGLTLALMVVAFAPLSEELLFRGLILRGMLDRFPPWAAVLVTTVLFAMLHAHPVHSLVTGVLGLACAIVVIRQGSIWPAVIMHAAWNGSAMLMDETGVPGVLPLWTIAPALVMIGGGILLMGRR
;
A
#
# COMPACT_ATOMS: atom_id res chain seq x y z
N MET A 1 -8.72 -8.75 -24.18
CA MET A 1 -7.92 -7.70 -24.86
C MET A 1 -6.55 -7.67 -24.21
N GLY A 2 -5.50 -8.07 -24.94
CA GLY A 2 -4.14 -8.18 -24.42
C GLY A 2 -3.48 -6.81 -24.35
N PHE A 3 -3.28 -6.29 -23.14
CA PHE A 3 -2.37 -5.18 -22.92
C PHE A 3 -0.95 -5.71 -23.11
N ARG A 4 -0.30 -5.37 -24.23
CA ARG A 4 1.16 -5.47 -24.32
C ARG A 4 1.74 -4.30 -23.54
N HIS A 5 2.21 -4.55 -22.32
CA HIS A 5 2.83 -3.53 -21.50
C HIS A 5 4.26 -3.28 -22.02
N PRO A 6 4.74 -2.03 -22.07
CA PRO A 6 6.12 -1.74 -22.47
C PRO A 6 7.17 -2.22 -21.44
N VAL A 7 6.71 -2.79 -20.32
CA VAL A 7 7.53 -3.19 -19.18
C VAL A 7 7.74 -4.69 -19.22
N GLN A 8 8.99 -5.13 -19.28
CA GLN A 8 9.34 -6.55 -19.18
C GLN A 8 9.38 -7.00 -17.71
N VAL A 9 9.18 -8.30 -17.48
CA VAL A 9 9.34 -8.93 -16.15
C VAL A 9 10.66 -8.57 -15.49
N LEU A 10 11.75 -8.54 -16.27
CA LEU A 10 13.08 -8.23 -15.77
C LEU A 10 13.14 -6.85 -15.11
N HIS A 11 12.39 -5.87 -15.63
CA HIS A 11 12.26 -4.56 -14.99
C HIS A 11 11.56 -4.66 -13.64
N GLY A 12 10.54 -5.50 -13.51
CA GLY A 12 9.81 -5.70 -12.25
C GLY A 12 10.66 -6.38 -11.16
N VAL A 13 11.36 -7.47 -11.49
CA VAL A 13 12.26 -8.17 -10.55
C VAL A 13 13.42 -7.25 -10.15
N SER A 14 14.05 -6.60 -11.13
CA SER A 14 15.16 -5.68 -10.87
C SER A 14 14.71 -4.48 -10.05
N ALA A 15 13.50 -3.96 -10.28
CA ALA A 15 12.93 -2.89 -9.48
C ALA A 15 12.78 -3.29 -8.01
N TYR A 16 12.25 -4.48 -7.72
CA TYR A 16 12.09 -4.91 -6.33
C TYR A 16 13.43 -5.04 -5.61
N CYS A 17 14.41 -5.71 -6.23
CA CYS A 17 15.75 -5.84 -5.66
C CYS A 17 16.43 -4.47 -5.47
N LEU A 18 16.33 -3.58 -6.46
CA LEU A 18 16.89 -2.24 -6.40
C LEU A 18 16.25 -1.42 -5.28
N MET A 19 14.92 -1.48 -5.14
CA MET A 19 14.21 -0.82 -4.05
C MET A 19 14.71 -1.31 -2.69
N LEU A 20 14.93 -2.62 -2.50
CA LEU A 20 15.40 -3.14 -1.21
C LEU A 20 16.79 -2.61 -0.87
N VAL A 21 17.70 -2.64 -1.86
CA VAL A 21 19.06 -2.11 -1.70
C VAL A 21 19.05 -0.61 -1.40
N LEU A 22 18.22 0.16 -2.11
CA LEU A 22 18.09 1.61 -1.88
C LEU A 22 17.48 1.91 -0.52
N SER A 23 16.42 1.21 -0.10
CA SER A 23 15.80 1.39 1.21
C SER A 23 16.80 1.13 2.33
N LEU A 24 17.51 0.00 2.29
CA LEU A 24 18.54 -0.34 3.28
C LEU A 24 19.71 0.64 3.25
N GLY A 25 20.15 1.05 2.06
CA GLY A 25 21.23 2.03 1.89
C GLY A 25 20.86 3.41 2.43
N LEU A 26 19.62 3.87 2.21
CA LEU A 26 19.12 5.15 2.73
C LEU A 26 18.98 5.13 4.25
N LEU A 27 18.47 4.04 4.82
CA LEU A 27 18.43 3.85 6.28
C LEU A 27 19.85 3.83 6.88
N TRP A 28 20.76 3.11 6.23
CA TRP A 28 22.16 3.06 6.64
C TRP A 28 22.87 4.41 6.50
N LEU A 29 22.49 5.23 5.53
CA LEU A 29 23.05 6.56 5.35
C LEU A 29 22.48 7.55 6.39
N ALA A 30 21.20 7.45 6.72
CA ALA A 30 20.51 8.37 7.62
C ALA A 30 21.10 8.41 9.04
N GLN A 31 21.63 7.28 9.54
CA GLN A 31 22.31 7.19 10.84
C GLN A 31 23.59 8.05 10.93
N TRP A 32 24.16 8.48 9.79
CA TRP A 32 25.31 9.38 9.77
C TRP A 32 24.93 10.87 9.79
N PHE A 33 23.65 11.20 9.58
CA PHE A 33 23.15 12.57 9.58
C PHE A 33 22.37 12.86 10.86
N GLY A 34 23.06 13.38 11.88
CA GLY A 34 22.52 13.69 13.21
C GLY A 34 21.45 14.80 13.28
N GLY A 35 20.80 15.16 12.18
CA GLY A 35 19.74 16.17 12.11
C GLY A 35 18.45 15.70 11.45
N LEU A 36 18.41 14.50 10.86
CA LEU A 36 17.17 13.91 10.37
C LEU A 36 16.47 13.20 11.53
N PRO A 37 15.19 13.51 11.81
CA PRO A 37 14.45 12.73 12.80
C PRO A 37 14.45 11.26 12.39
N ALA A 38 14.85 10.35 13.30
CA ALA A 38 14.99 8.93 13.01
C ALA A 38 13.71 8.32 12.40
N ALA A 39 12.56 8.84 12.81
CA ALA A 39 11.28 8.44 12.25
C ALA A 39 11.06 8.92 10.80
N PHE A 40 11.55 10.11 10.44
CA PHE A 40 11.56 10.58 9.05
C PHE A 40 12.38 9.64 8.17
N ALA A 41 13.55 9.23 8.67
CA ALA A 41 14.40 8.29 7.95
C ALA A 41 13.71 6.93 7.78
N ARG A 42 13.10 6.38 8.83
CA ARG A 42 12.43 5.06 8.75
C ARG A 42 11.23 5.04 7.82
N VAL A 43 10.33 6.01 7.95
CA VAL A 43 9.15 6.09 7.11
C VAL A 43 9.57 6.50 5.70
N GLY A 44 10.22 7.66 5.57
CA GLY A 44 10.54 8.28 4.29
C GLY A 44 11.56 7.54 3.42
N ALA A 45 12.51 6.79 3.99
CA ALA A 45 13.51 6.07 3.18
C ALA A 45 12.86 5.08 2.21
N MET A 46 11.82 4.36 2.64
CA MET A 46 11.11 3.42 1.76
C MET A 46 10.45 4.16 0.61
N GLN A 47 9.75 5.27 0.86
CA GLN A 47 9.08 6.01 -0.22
C GLN A 47 10.09 6.66 -1.18
N VAL A 48 11.20 7.19 -0.67
CA VAL A 48 12.29 7.71 -1.51
C VAL A 48 12.90 6.59 -2.34
N ALA A 49 13.16 5.42 -1.76
CA ALA A 49 13.67 4.25 -2.49
C ALA A 49 12.70 3.78 -3.59
N CYS A 50 11.39 3.76 -3.32
CA CYS A 50 10.37 3.47 -4.33
C CYS A 50 10.48 4.43 -5.53
N LEU A 51 10.52 5.74 -5.28
CA LEU A 51 10.59 6.76 -6.32
C LEU A 51 11.92 6.72 -7.09
N LEU A 52 13.05 6.54 -6.40
CA LEU A 52 14.35 6.39 -7.02
C LEU A 52 14.41 5.14 -7.91
N THR A 53 13.85 4.02 -7.44
CA THR A 53 13.75 2.79 -8.21
C THR A 53 12.94 3.01 -9.49
N ILE A 54 11.77 3.64 -9.38
CA ILE A 54 10.94 3.98 -10.54
C ILE A 54 11.72 4.86 -11.51
N ALA A 55 12.36 5.92 -11.02
CA ALA A 55 13.12 6.86 -11.84
C ALA A 55 14.28 6.17 -12.58
N LEU A 56 15.03 5.31 -11.89
CA LEU A 56 16.14 4.56 -12.46
C LEU A 56 15.65 3.57 -13.52
N VAL A 57 14.66 2.73 -13.21
CA VAL A 57 14.17 1.71 -14.15
C VAL A 57 13.51 2.34 -15.37
N VAL A 58 12.65 3.35 -15.18
CA VAL A 58 11.99 4.05 -16.28
C VAL A 58 12.99 4.86 -17.11
N GLY A 59 13.92 5.57 -16.46
CA GLY A 59 14.92 6.40 -17.12
C GLY A 59 15.93 5.57 -17.93
N THR A 60 16.54 4.56 -17.31
CA THR A 60 17.53 3.68 -17.99
C THR A 60 16.90 2.80 -19.06
N GLY A 61 15.69 2.28 -18.81
CA GLY A 61 14.92 1.52 -19.79
C GLY A 61 14.30 2.37 -20.89
N ARG A 62 14.43 3.72 -20.81
CA ARG A 62 13.81 4.69 -21.74
C ARG A 62 12.32 4.44 -21.95
N LEU A 63 11.63 4.08 -20.87
CA LEU A 63 10.23 3.70 -20.90
C LEU A 63 9.33 4.94 -20.85
N ALA A 64 8.20 4.91 -21.56
CA ALA A 64 7.21 5.97 -21.45
C ALA A 64 6.52 5.91 -20.07
N ILE A 65 6.59 6.99 -19.29
CA ILE A 65 6.16 7.04 -17.89
C ILE A 65 4.69 6.63 -17.71
N ALA A 66 3.76 7.33 -18.37
CA ALA A 66 2.33 7.13 -18.16
C ALA A 66 1.82 5.70 -18.47
N PRO A 67 2.12 5.09 -19.63
CA PRO A 67 1.66 3.73 -19.92
C PRO A 67 2.38 2.67 -19.07
N THR A 68 3.65 2.90 -18.72
CA THR A 68 4.44 2.04 -17.85
C THR A 68 3.85 1.98 -16.46
N LEU A 69 3.59 3.14 -15.85
CA LEU A 69 3.10 3.24 -14.48
C LEU A 69 1.57 3.14 -14.39
N GLY A 70 0.87 3.00 -15.50
CA GLY A 70 -0.58 2.88 -15.49
C GLY A 70 -1.33 4.14 -15.11
N LEU A 71 -0.78 5.31 -15.47
CA LEU A 71 -1.40 6.63 -15.31
C LEU A 71 -2.52 6.83 -16.35
N ALA A 72 -3.51 5.95 -16.33
CA ALA A 72 -4.69 6.03 -17.18
C ALA A 72 -5.84 6.73 -16.45
N ARG A 73 -6.75 7.35 -17.20
CA ARG A 73 -7.99 7.93 -16.64
C ARG A 73 -8.86 6.83 -16.01
N CYS A 74 -9.62 7.18 -14.99
CA CYS A 74 -10.64 6.33 -14.39
C CYS A 74 -11.90 7.14 -14.08
N SER A 75 -13.04 6.46 -13.93
CA SER A 75 -14.30 7.12 -13.59
C SER A 75 -14.35 7.52 -12.12
N TRP A 76 -15.11 8.57 -11.81
CA TRP A 76 -15.42 8.95 -10.43
C TRP A 76 -16.05 7.79 -9.63
N SER A 77 -16.92 6.99 -10.25
CA SER A 77 -17.47 5.79 -9.61
C SER A 77 -16.39 4.78 -9.21
N SER A 78 -15.30 4.67 -9.98
CA SER A 78 -14.18 3.79 -9.65
C SER A 78 -13.40 4.31 -8.43
N LEU A 79 -13.24 5.63 -8.31
CA LEU A 79 -12.56 6.27 -7.18
C LEU A 79 -13.39 6.15 -5.89
N VAL A 80 -14.70 6.41 -5.97
CA VAL A 80 -15.62 6.24 -4.84
C VAL A 80 -15.68 4.77 -4.42
N ALA A 81 -15.77 3.85 -5.37
CA ALA A 81 -15.73 2.43 -5.07
C ALA A 81 -14.43 2.01 -4.37
N ALA A 82 -13.28 2.50 -4.82
CA ALA A 82 -11.99 2.27 -4.19
C ALA A 82 -11.92 2.82 -2.76
N LEU A 83 -12.43 4.03 -2.52
CA LEU A 83 -12.53 4.64 -1.19
C LEU A 83 -13.33 3.75 -0.23
N LEU A 84 -14.51 3.28 -0.67
CA LEU A 84 -15.37 2.40 0.11
C LEU A 84 -14.74 1.04 0.38
N LEU A 85 -14.08 0.45 -0.62
CA LEU A 85 -13.37 -0.82 -0.48
C LEU A 85 -12.21 -0.70 0.52
N GLY A 86 -11.40 0.36 0.41
CA GLY A 86 -10.22 0.55 1.27
C GLY A 86 -10.61 0.73 2.73
N GLY A 87 -11.53 1.66 3.00
CA GLY A 87 -12.02 1.89 4.37
C GLY A 87 -12.79 0.69 4.92
N GLY A 88 -13.68 0.10 4.13
CA GLY A 88 -14.48 -1.05 4.55
C GLY A 88 -13.63 -2.30 4.85
N LEU A 89 -12.64 -2.60 4.00
CA LEU A 89 -11.72 -3.71 4.24
C LEU A 89 -10.85 -3.45 5.46
N MET A 90 -10.36 -2.22 5.66
CA MET A 90 -9.58 -1.88 6.86
C MET A 90 -10.40 -2.10 8.13
N VAL A 91 -11.64 -1.60 8.19
CA VAL A 91 -12.54 -1.80 9.34
C VAL A 91 -12.82 -3.29 9.57
N LEU A 92 -13.06 -4.05 8.51
CA LEU A 92 -13.31 -5.49 8.62
C LEU A 92 -12.08 -6.25 9.16
N VAL A 93 -10.88 -5.91 8.67
CA VAL A 93 -9.63 -6.53 9.12
C VAL A 93 -9.33 -6.14 10.55
N ALA A 94 -9.45 -4.85 10.91
CA ALA A 94 -9.29 -4.38 12.28
C ALA A 94 -10.26 -5.08 13.24
N ALA A 95 -11.54 -5.20 12.87
CA ALA A 95 -12.55 -5.90 13.68
C ALA A 95 -12.31 -7.42 13.79
N THR A 96 -11.60 -8.01 12.83
CA THR A 96 -11.22 -9.43 12.87
C THR A 96 -9.99 -9.65 13.74
N LEU A 97 -8.93 -8.84 13.56
CA LEU A 97 -7.73 -8.86 14.41
C LEU A 97 -8.07 -8.59 15.87
N ALA A 98 -8.99 -7.67 16.12
CA ALA A 98 -9.54 -7.37 17.43
C ALA A 98 -10.05 -8.59 18.20
N ARG A 99 -10.50 -9.63 17.50
CA ARG A 99 -10.93 -10.89 18.13
C ARG A 99 -9.77 -11.86 18.33
N LEU A 100 -8.77 -11.78 17.47
CA LEU A 100 -7.50 -12.47 17.67
C LEU A 100 -6.66 -11.80 18.77
N TYR A 101 -7.04 -10.62 19.26
CA TYR A 101 -6.45 -9.96 20.43
C TYR A 101 -6.46 -10.86 21.66
N TYR A 102 -7.50 -11.69 21.84
CA TYR A 102 -7.55 -12.70 22.91
C TYR A 102 -6.47 -13.79 22.79
N LEU A 103 -5.75 -13.85 21.66
CA LEU A 103 -4.61 -14.74 21.42
C LEU A 103 -3.25 -14.02 21.54
N GLY A 104 -3.21 -12.74 21.91
CA GLY A 104 -1.98 -11.94 22.10
C GLY A 104 -1.38 -11.32 20.84
N GLU A 105 -1.54 -11.97 19.67
CA GLU A 105 -0.94 -11.55 18.38
C GLU A 105 -1.33 -10.13 17.92
N ALA A 106 -2.57 -9.71 18.17
CA ALA A 106 -3.02 -8.38 17.77
C ALA A 106 -2.48 -7.27 18.67
N GLU A 107 -2.14 -7.59 19.92
CA GLU A 107 -1.55 -6.63 20.86
C GLU A 107 -0.11 -6.31 20.48
N ASP A 108 0.69 -7.33 20.16
CA ASP A 108 2.07 -7.14 19.71
C ASP A 108 2.14 -6.35 18.40
N HIS A 109 1.22 -6.62 17.47
CA HIS A 109 1.09 -5.84 16.25
C HIS A 109 0.79 -4.37 16.53
N ALA A 110 -0.19 -4.09 17.40
CA ALA A 110 -0.59 -2.73 17.73
C ALA A 110 0.57 -1.95 18.40
N ARG A 111 1.30 -2.59 19.33
CA ARG A 111 2.48 -1.98 19.96
C ARG A 111 3.59 -1.67 18.97
N ALA A 112 3.89 -2.59 18.04
CA ALA A 112 4.92 -2.37 17.03
C ALA A 112 4.59 -1.20 16.09
N VAL A 113 3.31 -1.03 15.73
CA VAL A 113 2.86 0.10 14.91
C VAL A 113 2.88 1.40 15.72
N ASP A 114 2.40 1.39 16.96
CA ASP A 114 2.39 2.56 17.86
C ASP A 114 3.81 3.05 18.18
N GLU A 115 4.77 2.16 18.41
CA GLU A 115 6.18 2.53 18.61
C GLU A 115 6.73 3.32 17.42
N VAL A 116 6.52 2.81 16.20
CA VAL A 116 7.02 3.47 14.98
C VAL A 116 6.29 4.79 14.70
N LEU A 117 4.95 4.78 14.78
CA LEU A 117 4.13 5.94 14.43
C LEU A 117 4.11 7.00 15.54
N GLY A 118 4.15 6.61 16.80
CA GLY A 118 4.21 7.50 17.97
C GLY A 118 5.49 8.31 18.00
N GLU A 119 6.65 7.66 17.81
CA GLU A 119 7.92 8.37 17.63
C GLU A 119 7.89 9.33 16.44
N ALA A 120 7.31 8.89 15.31
CA ALA A 120 7.16 9.72 14.12
C ALA A 120 6.25 10.92 14.36
N ARG A 121 5.15 10.75 15.09
CA ARG A 121 4.19 11.81 15.40
C ARG A 121 4.84 12.90 16.25
N VAL A 122 5.63 12.51 17.26
CA VAL A 122 6.37 13.46 18.11
C VAL A 122 7.41 14.23 17.31
N GLN A 123 8.12 13.55 16.40
CA GLN A 123 9.22 14.14 15.63
C GLN A 123 8.75 15.01 14.44
N LEU A 124 7.66 14.64 13.77
CA LEU A 124 7.22 15.24 12.51
C LEU A 124 5.99 16.14 12.64
N GLY A 125 5.22 15.97 13.72
CA GLY A 125 3.88 16.51 13.87
C GLY A 125 2.82 15.69 13.13
N GLY A 126 1.60 15.68 13.66
CA GLY A 126 0.50 14.84 13.17
C GLY A 126 0.13 15.08 11.70
N LEU A 127 0.08 16.34 11.25
CA LEU A 127 -0.26 16.67 9.85
C LEU A 127 0.80 16.15 8.87
N THR A 128 2.08 16.34 9.18
CA THR A 128 3.19 15.86 8.34
C THR A 128 3.17 14.34 8.24
N LEU A 129 2.98 13.66 9.38
CA LEU A 129 2.86 12.20 9.43
C LEU A 129 1.66 11.72 8.60
N ALA A 130 0.51 12.37 8.73
CA ALA A 130 -0.69 12.03 7.96
C ALA A 130 -0.46 12.16 6.45
N LEU A 131 0.18 13.24 5.99
CA LEU A 131 0.51 13.41 4.57
C LEU A 131 1.48 12.32 4.07
N MET A 132 2.46 11.94 4.89
CA MET A 132 3.41 10.87 4.54
C MET A 132 2.71 9.51 4.45
N VAL A 133 1.90 9.15 5.44
CA VAL A 133 1.28 7.82 5.55
C VAL A 133 0.05 7.66 4.66
N VAL A 134 -0.78 8.70 4.51
CA VAL A 134 -2.08 8.63 3.81
C VAL A 134 -1.98 9.05 2.35
N ALA A 135 -0.99 9.86 1.96
CA ALA A 135 -0.83 10.30 0.58
C ALA A 135 0.46 9.78 -0.06
N PHE A 136 1.63 10.08 0.52
CA PHE A 136 2.91 9.83 -0.13
C PHE A 136 3.27 8.34 -0.20
N ALA A 137 3.07 7.60 0.89
CA ALA A 137 3.27 6.15 0.93
C ALA A 137 2.36 5.42 -0.08
N PRO A 138 1.03 5.58 -0.05
CA PRO A 138 0.14 4.99 -1.06
C PRO A 138 0.53 5.34 -2.50
N LEU A 139 0.88 6.60 -2.78
CA LEU A 139 1.26 6.99 -4.12
C LEU A 139 2.54 6.28 -4.59
N SER A 140 3.61 6.37 -3.81
CA SER A 140 4.92 5.81 -4.19
C SER A 140 4.89 4.28 -4.26
N GLU A 141 4.22 3.63 -3.33
CA GLU A 141 4.10 2.18 -3.28
C GLU A 141 3.22 1.64 -4.42
N GLU A 142 2.06 2.25 -4.70
CA GLU A 142 1.23 1.79 -5.81
C GLU A 142 1.88 2.05 -7.18
N LEU A 143 2.62 3.15 -7.35
CA LEU A 143 3.41 3.38 -8.56
C LEU A 143 4.45 2.26 -8.77
N LEU A 144 5.13 1.82 -7.71
CA LEU A 144 6.13 0.75 -7.79
C LEU A 144 5.45 -0.60 -8.00
N PHE A 145 4.57 -1.00 -7.09
CA PHE A 145 4.02 -2.36 -7.06
C PHE A 145 2.98 -2.61 -8.15
N ARG A 146 2.04 -1.68 -8.36
CA ARG A 146 0.93 -1.87 -9.30
C ARG A 146 1.22 -1.25 -10.66
N GLY A 147 1.96 -0.15 -10.68
CA GLY A 147 2.46 0.46 -11.89
C GLY A 147 3.57 -0.38 -12.52
N LEU A 148 4.71 -0.50 -11.85
CA LEU A 148 5.90 -1.10 -12.46
C LEU A 148 5.96 -2.63 -12.35
N ILE A 149 5.92 -3.18 -11.13
CA ILE A 149 6.16 -4.61 -10.87
C ILE A 149 5.02 -5.47 -11.43
N LEU A 150 3.76 -5.19 -11.05
CA LEU A 150 2.60 -5.98 -11.49
C LEU A 150 2.46 -5.99 -13.01
N ARG A 151 2.58 -4.83 -13.66
CA ARG A 151 2.48 -4.75 -15.13
C ARG A 151 3.64 -5.46 -15.82
N GLY A 152 4.85 -5.38 -15.26
CA GLY A 152 5.98 -6.18 -15.73
C GLY A 152 5.70 -7.69 -15.60
N MET A 153 5.10 -8.14 -14.49
CA MET A 153 4.72 -9.54 -14.30
C MET A 153 3.64 -10.01 -15.28
N LEU A 154 2.66 -9.17 -15.58
CA LEU A 154 1.57 -9.47 -16.52
C LEU A 154 2.05 -9.67 -17.96
N ASP A 155 3.25 -9.24 -18.32
CA ASP A 155 3.85 -9.47 -19.64
C ASP A 155 4.22 -10.95 -19.88
N ARG A 156 4.51 -11.71 -18.81
CA ARG A 156 4.99 -13.10 -18.93
C ARG A 156 4.18 -14.13 -18.14
N PHE A 157 3.48 -13.70 -17.10
CA PHE A 157 2.75 -14.59 -16.21
C PHE A 157 1.24 -14.42 -16.37
N PRO A 158 0.45 -15.48 -16.14
CA PRO A 158 -1.00 -15.34 -16.10
C PRO A 158 -1.42 -14.38 -14.97
N PRO A 159 -2.55 -13.66 -15.12
CA PRO A 159 -2.95 -12.63 -14.16
C PRO A 159 -2.99 -13.08 -12.70
N TRP A 160 -3.45 -14.29 -12.41
CA TRP A 160 -3.51 -14.81 -11.04
C TRP A 160 -2.13 -14.96 -10.40
N ALA A 161 -1.11 -15.37 -11.17
CA ALA A 161 0.25 -15.54 -10.67
C ALA A 161 0.93 -14.19 -10.46
N ALA A 162 0.74 -13.24 -11.38
CA ALA A 162 1.22 -11.87 -11.23
C ALA A 162 0.64 -11.20 -9.97
N VAL A 163 -0.68 -11.35 -9.75
CA VAL A 163 -1.36 -10.87 -8.53
C VAL A 163 -0.75 -11.48 -7.28
N LEU A 164 -0.62 -12.81 -7.23
CA LEU A 164 -0.11 -13.52 -6.06
C LEU A 164 1.33 -13.09 -5.73
N VAL A 165 2.22 -13.08 -6.72
CA VAL A 165 3.63 -12.70 -6.53
C VAL A 165 3.74 -11.26 -6.03
N THR A 166 3.09 -10.31 -6.70
CA THR A 166 3.15 -8.90 -6.28
C THR A 166 2.55 -8.65 -4.90
N THR A 167 1.50 -9.39 -4.54
CA THR A 167 0.89 -9.34 -3.19
C THR A 167 1.87 -9.79 -2.12
N VAL A 168 2.56 -10.92 -2.35
CA VAL A 168 3.57 -11.44 -1.41
C VAL A 168 4.74 -10.46 -1.28
N LEU A 169 5.25 -9.94 -2.40
CA LEU A 169 6.35 -8.96 -2.39
C LEU A 169 5.98 -7.68 -1.63
N PHE A 170 4.73 -7.20 -1.78
CA PHE A 170 4.21 -6.04 -1.06
C PHE A 170 4.08 -6.31 0.45
N ALA A 171 3.50 -7.46 0.82
CA ALA A 171 3.36 -7.88 2.22
C ALA A 171 4.71 -8.00 2.94
N MET A 172 5.72 -8.57 2.28
CA MET A 172 7.05 -8.82 2.87
C MET A 172 7.83 -7.54 3.21
N LEU A 173 7.47 -6.38 2.66
CA LEU A 173 8.13 -5.11 2.99
C LEU A 173 7.94 -4.68 4.45
N HIS A 174 6.89 -5.16 5.09
CA HIS A 174 6.41 -4.63 6.36
C HIS A 174 7.07 -5.28 7.59
N ALA A 175 7.96 -6.27 7.38
CA ALA A 175 8.88 -6.87 8.36
C ALA A 175 8.27 -7.31 9.73
N HIS A 176 6.95 -7.45 9.81
CA HIS A 176 6.21 -7.94 10.98
C HIS A 176 5.13 -8.91 10.49
N PRO A 177 5.06 -10.16 10.98
CA PRO A 177 4.17 -11.19 10.42
C PRO A 177 2.70 -10.78 10.33
N VAL A 178 2.12 -10.28 11.43
CA VAL A 178 0.71 -9.81 11.46
C VAL A 178 0.51 -8.62 10.51
N HIS A 179 1.37 -7.61 10.56
CA HIS A 179 1.28 -6.46 9.66
C HIS A 179 1.41 -6.87 8.19
N SER A 180 2.29 -7.81 7.84
CA SER A 180 2.44 -8.37 6.50
C SER A 180 1.18 -9.10 6.02
N LEU A 181 0.49 -9.85 6.88
CA LEU A 181 -0.80 -10.47 6.53
C LEU A 181 -1.87 -9.41 6.25
N VAL A 182 -1.93 -8.39 7.10
CA VAL A 182 -2.87 -7.25 7.00
C VAL A 182 -2.65 -6.47 5.72
N THR A 183 -1.41 -6.06 5.43
CA THR A 183 -1.06 -5.35 4.20
C THR A 183 -1.10 -6.26 2.98
N GLY A 184 -0.98 -7.58 3.14
CA GLY A 184 -1.24 -8.56 2.08
C GLY A 184 -2.69 -8.56 1.59
N VAL A 185 -3.68 -8.35 2.47
CA VAL A 185 -5.09 -8.22 2.07
C VAL A 185 -5.28 -6.98 1.19
N LEU A 186 -4.74 -5.84 1.60
CA LEU A 186 -4.71 -4.62 0.79
C LEU A 186 -3.94 -4.85 -0.52
N GLY A 187 -2.79 -5.52 -0.41
CA GLY A 187 -1.95 -6.13 -1.43
C GLY A 187 -2.75 -6.67 -2.62
N LEU A 188 -3.51 -7.71 -2.30
CA LEU A 188 -4.36 -8.46 -3.19
C LEU A 188 -5.47 -7.60 -3.78
N ALA A 189 -6.18 -6.84 -2.94
CA ALA A 189 -7.28 -5.99 -3.37
C ALA A 189 -6.81 -4.95 -4.41
N CYS A 190 -5.72 -4.24 -4.14
CA CYS A 190 -5.16 -3.23 -5.06
C CYS A 190 -4.76 -3.85 -6.40
N ALA A 191 -4.12 -5.02 -6.39
CA ALA A 191 -3.73 -5.71 -7.62
C ALA A 191 -4.96 -6.09 -8.48
N ILE A 192 -6.02 -6.62 -7.85
CA ILE A 192 -7.28 -6.97 -8.52
C ILE A 192 -7.94 -5.72 -9.12
N VAL A 193 -8.00 -4.62 -8.34
CA VAL A 193 -8.60 -3.36 -8.78
C VAL A 193 -7.84 -2.79 -9.98
N VAL A 194 -6.51 -2.80 -9.98
CA VAL A 194 -5.71 -2.27 -11.10
C VAL A 194 -5.88 -3.08 -12.37
N ILE A 195 -5.93 -4.42 -12.26
CA ILE A 195 -6.19 -5.29 -13.42
C ILE A 195 -7.57 -5.03 -14.01
N ARG A 196 -8.59 -4.87 -13.17
CA ARG A 196 -9.96 -4.59 -13.63
C ARG A 196 -10.10 -3.19 -14.23
N GLN A 197 -9.47 -2.19 -13.63
CA GLN A 197 -9.69 -0.80 -14.00
C GLN A 197 -8.74 -0.28 -15.08
N GLY A 198 -7.58 -0.93 -15.26
CA GLY A 198 -6.53 -0.49 -16.19
C GLY A 198 -5.78 0.77 -15.74
N SER A 199 -6.07 1.28 -14.54
CA SER A 199 -5.52 2.51 -13.96
C SER A 199 -5.07 2.26 -12.53
N ILE A 200 -3.99 2.92 -12.10
CA ILE A 200 -3.49 2.82 -10.73
C ILE A 200 -4.26 3.69 -9.73
N TRP A 201 -4.93 4.74 -10.19
CA TRP A 201 -5.56 5.72 -9.29
C TRP A 201 -6.57 5.11 -8.33
N PRO A 202 -7.43 4.15 -8.74
CA PRO A 202 -8.28 3.45 -7.78
C PRO A 202 -7.50 2.69 -6.70
N ALA A 203 -6.34 2.08 -7.00
CA ALA A 203 -5.53 1.45 -5.96
C ALA A 203 -4.88 2.49 -5.02
N VAL A 204 -4.40 3.63 -5.55
CA VAL A 204 -3.87 4.73 -4.72
C VAL A 204 -4.93 5.22 -3.74
N ILE A 205 -6.16 5.45 -4.20
CA ILE A 205 -7.26 5.88 -3.33
C ILE A 205 -7.67 4.80 -2.33
N MET A 206 -7.70 3.54 -2.73
CA MET A 206 -8.03 2.43 -1.83
C MET A 206 -7.00 2.27 -0.72
N HIS A 207 -5.71 2.36 -1.06
CA HIS A 207 -4.61 2.31 -0.10
C HIS A 207 -4.60 3.57 0.80
N ALA A 208 -4.81 4.76 0.26
CA ALA A 208 -4.99 5.98 1.05
C ALA A 208 -6.16 5.85 2.04
N ALA A 209 -7.30 5.32 1.59
CA ALA A 209 -8.46 5.09 2.45
C ALA A 209 -8.19 4.07 3.55
N TRP A 210 -7.44 3.01 3.25
CA TRP A 210 -6.98 2.03 4.22
C TRP A 210 -6.11 2.68 5.30
N ASN A 211 -5.05 3.39 4.89
CA ASN A 211 -4.12 4.04 5.81
C ASN A 211 -4.80 5.15 6.63
N GLY A 212 -5.64 5.96 5.99
CA GLY A 212 -6.41 7.00 6.67
C GLY A 212 -7.38 6.43 7.70
N SER A 213 -8.06 5.32 7.38
CA SER A 213 -8.95 4.64 8.34
C SER A 213 -8.17 4.07 9.53
N ALA A 214 -7.00 3.47 9.29
CA ALA A 214 -6.12 2.96 10.34
C ALA A 214 -5.65 4.09 11.28
N MET A 215 -5.18 5.20 10.70
CA MET A 215 -4.72 6.36 11.46
C MET A 215 -5.84 7.02 12.27
N LEU A 216 -7.07 7.08 11.73
CA LEU A 216 -8.22 7.61 12.47
C LEU A 216 -8.61 6.71 13.66
N MET A 217 -8.51 5.39 13.55
CA MET A 217 -8.78 4.47 14.66
C MET A 217 -7.76 4.63 15.78
N ASP A 218 -6.50 4.81 15.43
CA ASP A 218 -5.39 5.11 16.35
C ASP A 218 -5.66 6.40 17.13
N GLU A 219 -5.98 7.50 16.44
CA GLU A 219 -6.23 8.81 17.07
C GLU A 219 -7.47 8.85 17.96
N THR A 220 -8.50 8.07 17.63
CA THR A 220 -9.73 8.01 18.40
C THR A 220 -9.65 7.08 19.61
N GLY A 221 -8.50 6.44 19.83
CA GLY A 221 -8.27 5.53 20.94
C GLY A 221 -9.26 4.37 20.96
N VAL A 222 -9.78 3.99 19.78
CA VAL A 222 -10.72 2.90 19.67
C VAL A 222 -10.02 1.66 20.20
N PRO A 223 -10.52 1.05 21.29
CA PRO A 223 -9.84 -0.08 21.92
C PRO A 223 -9.54 -1.15 20.88
N GLY A 224 -8.48 -1.92 21.11
CA GLY A 224 -8.07 -3.06 20.27
C GLY A 224 -9.16 -4.11 20.05
N VAL A 225 -10.38 -3.92 20.57
CA VAL A 225 -11.59 -4.65 20.23
C VAL A 225 -12.65 -3.71 19.62
N LEU A 226 -12.66 -3.57 18.29
CA LEU A 226 -13.77 -2.92 17.59
C LEU A 226 -15.09 -3.67 17.91
N PRO A 227 -16.17 -2.97 18.27
CA PRO A 227 -17.45 -3.63 18.55
C PRO A 227 -17.96 -4.45 17.35
N LEU A 228 -18.63 -5.58 17.60
CA LEU A 228 -19.13 -6.47 16.53
C LEU A 228 -20.03 -5.74 15.52
N TRP A 229 -20.76 -4.72 15.97
CA TRP A 229 -21.65 -3.94 15.13
C TRP A 229 -20.90 -3.18 14.02
N THR A 230 -19.59 -2.93 14.16
CA THR A 230 -18.76 -2.27 13.13
C THR A 230 -18.57 -3.11 11.86
N ILE A 231 -18.78 -4.44 11.94
CA ILE A 231 -18.70 -5.33 10.77
C ILE A 231 -19.81 -5.05 9.77
N ALA A 232 -21.04 -4.79 10.21
CA ALA A 232 -22.15 -4.58 9.29
C ALA A 232 -21.93 -3.34 8.39
N PRO A 233 -21.56 -2.15 8.94
CA PRO A 233 -21.15 -1.00 8.13
C PRO A 233 -19.98 -1.31 7.20
N ALA A 234 -18.96 -2.03 7.67
CA ALA A 234 -17.81 -2.42 6.84
C ALA A 234 -18.24 -3.27 5.63
N LEU A 235 -19.10 -4.26 5.84
CA LEU A 235 -19.66 -5.10 4.77
C LEU A 235 -20.54 -4.29 3.80
N VAL A 236 -21.29 -3.31 4.29
CA VAL A 236 -22.06 -2.39 3.44
C VAL A 236 -21.14 -1.54 2.57
N MET A 237 -20.05 -1.00 3.13
CA MET A 237 -19.04 -0.25 2.36
C MET A 237 -18.40 -1.14 1.29
N ILE A 238 -17.98 -2.36 1.66
CA ILE A 238 -17.36 -3.32 0.73
C ILE A 238 -18.35 -3.68 -0.39
N GLY A 239 -19.59 -4.05 -0.04
CA GLY A 239 -20.64 -4.40 -1.00
C GLY A 239 -20.97 -3.24 -1.95
N GLY A 240 -21.15 -2.03 -1.42
CA GLY A 240 -21.34 -0.82 -2.22
C GLY A 240 -20.17 -0.54 -3.15
N GLY A 241 -18.94 -0.71 -2.67
CA GLY A 241 -17.72 -0.60 -3.46
C GLY A 241 -17.68 -1.61 -4.62
N ILE A 242 -17.97 -2.89 -4.37
CA ILE A 242 -18.03 -3.93 -5.40
C ILE A 242 -19.08 -3.59 -6.47
N LEU A 243 -20.29 -3.18 -6.04
CA LEU A 243 -21.38 -2.83 -6.95
C LEU A 243 -21.04 -1.64 -7.83
N LEU A 244 -20.47 -0.58 -7.26
CA LEU A 244 -20.02 0.60 -8.01
C LEU A 244 -18.88 0.28 -8.97
N MET A 245 -17.99 -0.65 -8.59
CA MET A 245 -16.86 -1.08 -9.42
C MET A 245 -17.30 -1.89 -10.63
N GLY A 246 -18.42 -2.64 -10.54
CA GLY A 246 -18.95 -3.49 -11.61
C GLY A 246 -19.78 -2.78 -12.69
N ARG A 247 -20.07 -1.47 -12.54
CA ARG A 247 -20.95 -0.70 -13.46
C ARG A 247 -20.26 -0.21 -14.74
N ARG A 248 -19.44 -1.02 -15.40
CA ARG A 248 -18.77 -0.67 -16.67
C ARG A 248 -19.32 -1.45 -17.84
#